data_AF-A0A382FUN6-F1
#
_entry.id   AF-A0A382FUN6-F1
#
_cell.length_a   1.000
_cell.length_b   1.000
_cell.length_c   1.000
_cell.angle_alpha   90.00
_cell.angle_beta   90.00
_cell.angle_gamma   90.00
#
_symmetry.space_group_name_H-M   'P 1'
#
loop_
_entity.id
_entity.type
_entity.pdbx_description
1 polymer ?
#
loop_
_entity_poly.entity_id
_entity_poly.type
_entity_poly.pdbx_seq_one_letter_code
_entity_poly.pdbx_strand_id
1 'polypeptide(L)'
;MEAFLKQHLILRVLFILFIFIGCESNKADLIIENGIIYTMDDFNPIAESVAVRSGKIIGVGSNYYIQSFIGNNTKVLDLKGATMIPGLIEGHG
;
A
#
# COMPACT_ATOMS: atom_id res chain seq x y z
N MET A 1 -48.47 13.26 7.76
CA MET A 1 -47.86 11.96 8.13
C MET A 1 -46.97 11.43 7.01
N GLU A 2 -47.44 11.42 5.76
CA GLU A 2 -46.67 11.07 4.54
C GLU A 2 -45.30 11.76 4.40
N ALA A 3 -45.22 13.08 4.64
CA ALA A 3 -43.99 13.85 4.47
C ALA A 3 -42.87 13.46 5.44
N PHE A 4 -43.23 13.12 6.69
CA PHE A 4 -42.28 12.66 7.71
C PHE A 4 -41.70 11.29 7.37
N LEU A 5 -42.53 10.38 6.84
CA LEU A 5 -42.11 9.04 6.42
C LEU A 5 -41.19 9.09 5.19
N LYS A 6 -41.46 9.99 4.23
CA LYS A 6 -40.58 10.23 3.06
C LYS A 6 -39.22 10.80 3.45
N GLN A 7 -39.15 11.73 4.40
CA GLN A 7 -37.89 12.35 4.81
C GLN A 7 -36.95 11.36 5.49
N HIS A 8 -37.48 10.48 6.35
CA HIS A 8 -36.70 9.39 6.93
C HIS A 8 -36.28 8.34 5.89
N LEU A 9 -37.11 8.07 4.88
CA LEU A 9 -36.76 7.17 3.78
C LEU A 9 -35.61 7.73 2.92
N ILE A 10 -35.67 9.03 2.57
CA ILE A 10 -34.61 9.73 1.83
C ILE A 10 -33.30 9.74 2.62
N LEU A 11 -33.35 10.03 3.93
CA LEU A 11 -32.16 10.05 4.78
C LEU A 11 -31.50 8.67 4.90
N ARG A 12 -32.30 7.59 4.96
CA ARG A 12 -31.81 6.21 4.96
C ARG A 12 -31.18 5.82 3.63
N VAL A 13 -31.79 6.21 2.51
CA VAL A 13 -31.23 5.95 1.17
C VAL A 13 -29.90 6.70 0.97
N LEU A 14 -29.82 7.96 1.40
CA LEU A 14 -28.58 8.75 1.35
C LEU A 14 -27.47 8.15 2.23
N PHE A 15 -27.81 7.65 3.42
CA PHE A 15 -26.86 6.97 4.30
C PHE A 15 -26.33 5.67 3.69
N ILE A 16 -27.20 4.89 3.04
CA ILE A 16 -26.81 3.66 2.32
C ILE A 16 -25.93 4.00 1.11
N LEU A 17 -26.22 5.06 0.36
CA LEU A 17 -25.42 5.49 -0.79
C LEU A 17 -24.00 5.92 -0.40
N PHE A 18 -23.85 6.51 0.80
CA PHE A 18 -22.57 6.99 1.31
C PHE A 18 -21.58 5.85 1.64
N ILE A 19 -22.11 4.66 1.99
CA ILE A 19 -21.30 3.49 2.35
C ILE A 19 -20.56 2.91 1.13
N PHE A 20 -21.05 3.12 -0.09
CA PHE A 20 -20.48 2.52 -1.31
C PHE A 20 -19.35 3.33 -1.97
N ILE A 21 -18.91 4.45 -1.38
CA ILE A 21 -17.93 5.36 -2.01
C ILE A 21 -16.46 4.91 -1.77
N GLY A 22 -16.22 3.86 -0.98
CA GLY A 22 -14.86 3.40 -0.68
C GLY A 22 -14.28 2.47 -1.74
N CYS A 23 -13.60 2.99 -2.76
CA CYS A 23 -12.66 2.21 -3.57
C CYS A 23 -11.25 2.51 -3.09
N GLU A 24 -10.71 1.66 -2.21
CA GLU A 24 -9.33 1.80 -1.76
C GLU A 24 -8.39 1.13 -2.77
N SER A 25 -7.59 1.93 -3.47
CA SER A 25 -6.62 1.46 -4.46
C SER A 25 -5.38 0.89 -3.77
N ASN A 26 -5.11 -0.41 -3.95
CA ASN A 26 -3.92 -1.10 -3.39
C ASN A 26 -2.59 -0.72 -4.09
N LYS A 27 -2.48 0.51 -4.59
CA LYS A 27 -1.30 1.01 -5.30
C LYS A 27 -0.31 1.64 -4.33
N ALA A 28 0.98 1.43 -4.58
CA ALA A 28 2.05 1.94 -3.74
C ALA A 28 2.22 3.46 -3.90
N ASP A 29 2.61 4.13 -2.83
CA ASP A 29 3.06 5.52 -2.88
C ASP A 29 4.54 5.58 -3.33
N LEU A 30 5.32 4.54 -2.98
CA LEU A 30 6.73 4.38 -3.31
C LEU A 30 7.02 2.92 -3.67
N ILE A 31 7.77 2.71 -4.75
CA ILE A 31 8.45 1.47 -5.08
C ILE A 31 9.95 1.72 -5.03
N ILE A 32 10.66 0.77 -4.44
CA ILE A 32 12.13 0.75 -4.41
C ILE A 32 12.54 -0.55 -5.09
N GLU A 33 13.27 -0.47 -6.20
CA GLU A 33 13.48 -1.60 -7.11
C GLU A 33 14.92 -1.78 -7.57
N ASN A 34 15.18 -2.92 -8.23
CA ASN A 34 16.48 -3.30 -8.78
C ASN A 34 17.60 -3.31 -7.72
N GLY A 35 17.30 -3.74 -6.49
CA GLY A 35 18.26 -3.82 -5.39
C GLY A 35 18.61 -5.25 -4.98
N ILE A 36 19.55 -5.35 -4.04
CA ILE A 36 19.75 -6.54 -3.21
C ILE A 36 19.12 -6.22 -1.85
N ILE A 37 17.91 -6.72 -1.59
CA ILE A 37 17.12 -6.33 -0.43
C ILE A 37 17.09 -7.46 0.59
N TYR A 38 17.72 -7.25 1.75
CA TYR A 38 17.67 -8.21 2.86
C TYR A 38 16.39 -7.98 3.68
N THR A 39 15.53 -8.99 3.74
CA THR A 39 14.21 -8.89 4.40
C THR A 39 14.24 -9.30 5.87
N MET A 40 15.24 -10.12 6.25
CA MET A 40 15.30 -10.85 7.52
C MET A 40 14.12 -11.82 7.74
N ASP A 41 13.42 -12.21 6.67
CA ASP A 41 12.49 -13.35 6.65
C ASP A 41 13.26 -14.63 6.31
N ASP A 42 13.22 -15.63 7.18
CA ASP A 42 13.90 -16.92 7.00
C ASP A 42 13.49 -17.63 5.70
N PHE A 43 12.25 -17.45 5.25
CA PHE A 43 11.75 -18.11 4.03
C PHE A 43 12.11 -17.35 2.75
N ASN A 44 12.23 -16.02 2.83
CA ASN A 44 12.49 -15.15 1.69
C ASN A 44 13.55 -14.10 2.04
N PRO A 45 14.79 -14.50 2.34
CA PRO A 45 15.79 -13.61 2.96
C PRO A 45 16.28 -12.50 2.04
N ILE A 46 16.12 -12.66 0.72
CA ILE A 46 16.54 -11.69 -0.30
C ILE A 46 15.38 -11.42 -1.26
N ALA A 47 15.19 -10.15 -1.61
CA ALA A 47 14.27 -9.66 -2.63
C ALA A 47 14.94 -8.64 -3.54
N GLU A 48 14.25 -8.27 -4.63
CA GLU A 48 14.73 -7.30 -5.62
C GLU A 48 14.03 -5.94 -5.47
N SER A 49 12.80 -5.96 -4.97
CA SER A 49 11.92 -4.80 -4.90
C SER A 49 10.99 -4.80 -3.68
N VAL A 50 10.61 -3.59 -3.24
CA VAL A 50 9.67 -3.32 -2.14
C VAL A 50 8.63 -2.28 -2.57
N ALA A 51 7.36 -2.56 -2.30
CA ALA A 51 6.25 -1.63 -2.47
C ALA A 51 5.79 -1.09 -1.10
N VAL A 52 5.69 0.24 -0.99
CA VAL A 52 5.32 0.94 0.24
C VAL A 52 4.10 1.81 0.00
N ARG A 53 3.12 1.75 0.91
CA ARG A 53 1.94 2.62 0.95
C ARG A 53 1.70 3.12 2.35
N SER A 54 1.56 4.43 2.52
CA SER A 54 1.32 5.09 3.80
C SER A 54 2.30 4.64 4.91
N GLY A 55 3.58 4.53 4.55
CA GLY A 55 4.65 4.11 5.46
C GLY A 55 4.68 2.62 5.79
N LYS A 56 3.82 1.80 5.17
CA LYS A 56 3.79 0.35 5.37
C LYS A 56 4.23 -0.39 4.11
N ILE A 57 4.95 -1.48 4.29
CA ILE A 57 5.29 -2.40 3.20
C ILE A 57 4.02 -3.18 2.82
N ILE A 58 3.64 -3.12 1.55
CA ILE A 58 2.47 -3.82 0.99
C ILE A 58 2.84 -4.91 -0.02
N GLY A 59 4.14 -5.02 -0.36
CA GLY A 59 4.68 -6.08 -1.20
C GLY A 59 6.21 -6.10 -1.14
N VAL A 60 6.78 -7.30 -1.18
CA VAL A 60 8.23 -7.56 -1.25
C VAL A 60 8.44 -8.73 -2.19
N GLY A 61 9.40 -8.65 -3.11
CA GLY A 61 9.69 -9.77 -4.01
C GLY A 61 10.52 -9.38 -5.22
N SER A 62 10.27 -10.07 -6.35
CA SER A 62 10.92 -9.76 -7.62
C SER A 62 10.44 -8.42 -8.19
N ASN A 63 11.24 -7.82 -9.07
CA ASN A 63 10.87 -6.61 -9.81
C ASN A 63 9.54 -6.81 -10.55
N TYR A 64 9.35 -7.98 -11.17
CA TYR A 64 8.13 -8.33 -11.90
C TYR A 64 6.88 -8.36 -11.00
N TYR A 65 6.96 -8.98 -9.83
CA TYR A 65 5.84 -9.05 -8.89
C TYR A 65 5.41 -7.64 -8.44
N ILE A 66 6.39 -6.78 -8.16
CA ILE A 66 6.16 -5.44 -7.62
C ILE A 66 5.58 -4.47 -8.65
N GLN A 67 5.77 -4.68 -9.95
CA GLN A 67 5.14 -3.84 -10.99
C GLN A 67 3.61 -3.75 -10.88
N SER A 68 2.94 -4.80 -10.37
CA SER A 68 1.49 -4.79 -10.17
C SER A 68 1.00 -3.73 -9.18
N PHE A 69 1.88 -3.25 -8.29
CA PHE A 69 1.59 -2.22 -7.30
C PHE A 69 1.74 -0.79 -7.84
N ILE A 70 2.26 -0.60 -9.06
CA ILE A 70 2.39 0.72 -9.69
C ILE A 70 1.00 1.28 -10.04
N GLY A 71 0.75 2.50 -9.60
CA GLY A 71 -0.39 3.33 -9.98
C GLY A 71 0.06 4.73 -10.39
N ASN A 72 -0.90 5.57 -10.77
CA ASN A 72 -0.63 6.88 -11.37
C ASN A 72 0.22 7.83 -10.50
N ASN A 73 0.22 7.62 -9.17
CA ASN A 73 0.93 8.47 -8.21
C ASN A 73 2.16 7.79 -7.57
N THR A 74 2.50 6.57 -8.00
CA THR A 74 3.62 5.81 -7.43
C THR A 74 4.94 6.45 -7.82
N LYS A 75 5.78 6.77 -6.83
CA LYS A 75 7.17 7.14 -7.07
C LYS A 75 8.01 5.86 -7.18
N VAL A 76 8.94 5.82 -8.13
CA VAL A 76 9.85 4.69 -8.30
C VAL A 76 11.28 5.13 -8.00
N LEU A 77 11.95 4.42 -7.10
CA LEU A 77 13.35 4.60 -6.74
C LEU A 77 14.14 3.38 -7.22
N ASP A 78 14.94 3.58 -8.26
CA ASP A 78 15.85 2.57 -8.78
C ASP A 78 17.15 2.54 -7.95
N LEU A 79 17.42 1.40 -7.31
CA LEU A 79 18.62 1.18 -6.51
C LEU A 79 19.86 0.87 -7.34
N LYS A 80 19.72 0.54 -8.63
CA LYS A 80 20.86 0.25 -9.54
C LYS A 80 21.81 -0.81 -8.97
N GLY A 81 21.26 -1.84 -8.35
CA GLY A 81 22.01 -2.93 -7.71
C GLY A 81 22.53 -2.62 -6.31
N ALA A 82 22.23 -1.45 -5.73
CA ALA A 82 22.58 -1.15 -4.35
C ALA A 82 21.83 -2.03 -3.34
N THR A 83 22.39 -2.18 -2.14
CA THR A 83 21.83 -2.99 -1.07
C THR A 83 20.87 -2.20 -0.20
N MET A 84 19.71 -2.78 0.11
CA MET A 84 18.79 -2.31 1.14
C MET A 84 18.78 -3.28 2.31
N ILE A 85 18.80 -2.73 3.53
CA ILE A 85 18.64 -3.47 4.78
C ILE A 85 17.51 -2.85 5.61
N PRO A 86 16.94 -3.56 6.59
CA PRO A 86 16.05 -2.96 7.56
C PRO A 86 16.74 -1.80 8.28
N GLY A 87 15.94 -0.82 8.73
CA GLY A 87 16.46 0.29 9.53
C GLY A 87 17.17 -0.22 10.79
N LEU A 88 18.30 0.40 11.12
CA LEU A 88 19.04 0.06 12.34
C LEU A 88 18.25 0.50 13.56
N ILE A 89 18.15 -0.40 14.55
CA ILE A 89 17.52 -0.13 15.84
C ILE A 89 18.64 -0.18 16.89
N GLU A 90 18.85 0.94 17.59
CA GLU A 90 19.73 1.01 18.74
C GLU A 90 18.92 0.69 20.01
N GLY A 91 19.41 -0.25 20.81
CA GLY A 91 18.66 -0.85 21.93
C GLY A 91 18.99 -0.25 23.30
N HIS A 92 19.90 0.71 23.38
CA HIS A 92 20.35 1.39 24.58
C HIS A 92 19.83 2.82 24.58
N GLY A 93 18.60 2.98 25.07
CA GLY A 93 18.02 4.30 25.38
C GLY A 93 18.79 5.05 26.47
#